data_AF-A0A1Q8VW07-F1
#
_entry.id   AF-A0A1Q8VW07-F1
#
_cell.length_a   1.000
_cell.length_b   1.000
_cell.length_c   1.000
_cell.angle_alpha   90.00
_cell.angle_beta   90.00
_cell.angle_gamma   90.00
#
_symmetry.space_group_name_H-M   'P 1'
#
loop_
_entity.id
_entity.type
_entity.pdbx_description
1 polymer ?
#
loop_
_entity_poly.entity_id
_entity_poly.type
_entity_poly.pdbx_seq_one_letter_code
_entity_poly.pdbx_strand_id
1 'polypeptide(L)'
;MPTHLQHRHHAGHGPCSPHLLTLGLTLIVTLSLSACGPAHQGQLTVEPANASAEPNPSGSDAPSKPPSPTPSTTPSATAWTAPNVTISNDTTGTWHRQDDILKKPVATSSKISQAYNFDTGECLAIIFYEANQSIYNERNRGGDNVTSSAKIQQTMSNHSSFVVTSGPTPVEAIPDNSGTLPGYEIGYTANVKYASGSTGDVAGYRFFRQISNQGVTLEIFLECEPDKLASSDTWHQFLSSTRVTGLDAKAMG
;
A
#
# COMPACT_ATOMS: atom_id res chain seq x y z
N MET A 1 73.71 -15.99 -11.85
CA MET A 1 74.39 -14.69 -11.98
C MET A 1 73.75 -13.92 -13.12
N PRO A 2 73.08 -12.79 -12.88
CA PRO A 2 72.66 -11.86 -13.91
C PRO A 2 73.49 -10.57 -13.85
N THR A 3 73.90 -10.06 -15.00
CA THR A 3 74.46 -8.72 -15.17
C THR A 3 73.91 -8.14 -16.47
N HIS A 4 73.05 -7.12 -16.40
CA HIS A 4 73.45 -5.75 -16.68
C HIS A 4 72.27 -4.79 -16.48
N LEU A 5 72.53 -3.73 -15.73
CA LEU A 5 71.70 -2.54 -15.57
C LEU A 5 71.84 -1.64 -16.80
N GLN A 6 70.77 -0.94 -17.18
CA GLN A 6 70.89 0.46 -17.59
C GLN A 6 69.60 1.25 -17.34
N HIS A 7 69.75 2.29 -16.53
CA HIS A 7 68.82 3.36 -16.16
C HIS A 7 68.67 4.40 -17.27
N ARG A 8 67.47 5.02 -17.36
CA ARG A 8 67.17 6.49 -17.33
C ARG A 8 65.67 6.68 -17.60
N HIS A 9 64.85 7.13 -16.65
CA HIS A 9 64.59 8.50 -16.19
C HIS A 9 63.94 9.44 -17.23
N HIS A 10 62.61 9.58 -17.13
CA HIS A 10 61.84 10.82 -17.23
C HIS A 10 60.70 10.68 -16.18
N ALA A 11 60.61 11.40 -15.07
CA ALA A 11 60.58 12.84 -14.79
C ALA A 11 59.34 13.54 -15.37
N GLY A 12 58.37 13.85 -14.49
CA GLY A 12 57.56 15.08 -14.58
C GLY A 12 56.08 14.90 -14.90
N HIS A 13 55.24 14.68 -13.88
CA HIS A 13 54.30 15.69 -13.35
C HIS A 13 53.21 15.03 -12.48
N GLY A 14 53.27 15.32 -11.18
CA GLY A 14 52.08 15.33 -10.33
C GLY A 14 51.40 16.71 -10.35
N PRO A 15 50.59 17.03 -9.34
CA PRO A 15 49.13 17.00 -9.37
C PRO A 15 48.53 18.41 -9.41
N CYS A 16 47.26 18.55 -9.82
CA CYS A 16 46.48 19.78 -9.56
C CYS A 16 45.01 19.43 -9.29
N SER A 17 44.60 19.81 -8.07
CA SER A 17 43.26 19.81 -7.52
C SER A 17 42.54 21.14 -7.88
N PRO A 18 41.60 21.65 -7.09
CA PRO A 18 40.15 21.69 -7.31
C PRO A 18 39.65 23.08 -7.76
N HIS A 19 38.46 23.22 -8.37
CA HIS A 19 37.73 24.49 -8.32
C HIS A 19 36.21 24.34 -8.31
N LEU A 20 35.64 24.96 -7.28
CA LEU A 20 34.24 25.22 -6.95
C LEU A 20 33.54 26.19 -7.93
N LEU A 21 32.20 26.10 -8.00
CA LEU A 21 31.28 27.25 -8.12
C LEU A 21 29.88 26.78 -7.64
N THR A 22 29.51 26.96 -6.37
CA THR A 22 28.72 28.07 -5.76
C THR A 22 27.39 28.46 -6.41
N LEU A 23 26.35 28.36 -5.55
CA LEU A 23 25.14 29.18 -5.36
C LEU A 23 24.09 29.32 -6.47
N GLY A 24 22.87 28.91 -6.11
CA GLY A 24 21.62 29.30 -6.75
C GLY A 24 20.43 29.16 -5.78
N LEU A 25 20.44 29.97 -4.72
CA LEU A 25 19.31 30.21 -3.81
C LEU A 25 18.26 31.06 -4.52
N THR A 26 17.01 30.61 -4.66
CA THR A 26 15.89 31.51 -5.03
C THR A 26 14.60 31.18 -4.27
N LEU A 27 14.36 32.03 -3.28
CA LEU A 27 13.13 32.72 -2.87
C LEU A 27 11.78 31.97 -2.83
N ILE A 28 11.25 31.99 -1.60
CA ILE A 28 9.87 31.77 -1.18
C ILE A 28 8.91 32.76 -1.86
N VAL A 29 7.75 32.28 -2.31
CA VAL A 29 6.53 33.10 -2.42
C VAL A 29 5.41 32.37 -1.69
N THR A 30 5.11 32.86 -0.49
CA THR A 30 3.85 32.61 0.21
C THR A 30 2.80 33.55 -0.36
N LEU A 31 1.72 33.03 -0.94
CA LEU A 31 0.45 33.77 -1.07
C LEU A 31 -0.51 33.29 0.01
N SER A 32 -0.63 34.07 1.07
CA SER A 32 -1.81 34.11 1.92
C SER A 32 -2.70 35.26 1.43
N LEU A 33 -3.92 34.96 0.99
CA LEU A 33 -4.99 35.96 0.94
C LEU A 33 -6.14 35.51 1.82
N SER A 34 -6.32 36.30 2.88
CA SER A 34 -7.39 36.29 3.86
C SER A 34 -8.67 36.96 3.34
N ALA A 35 -9.80 36.36 3.72
CA ALA A 35 -11.02 36.97 4.28
C ALA A 35 -12.01 37.80 3.42
N CYS A 36 -13.30 37.44 3.63
CA CYS A 36 -14.53 38.27 3.75
C CYS A 36 -15.07 38.96 2.48
N GLY A 37 -16.35 38.94 2.07
CA GLY A 37 -17.67 38.54 2.61
C GLY A 37 -18.73 38.88 1.51
N PRO A 38 -19.99 39.26 1.79
CA PRO A 38 -21.13 38.40 2.15
C PRO A 38 -22.35 38.49 1.19
N ALA A 39 -23.38 37.68 1.52
CA ALA A 39 -24.83 37.91 1.40
C ALA A 39 -25.51 37.93 0.01
N HIS A 40 -26.48 37.00 -0.17
CA HIS A 40 -27.73 37.31 -0.86
C HIS A 40 -28.93 36.85 -0.04
N GLN A 41 -29.77 37.82 0.31
CA GLN A 41 -31.10 37.69 0.89
C GLN A 41 -32.07 37.08 -0.13
N GLY A 42 -32.95 36.21 0.38
CA GLY A 42 -34.19 35.82 -0.27
C GLY A 42 -35.26 35.65 0.82
N GLN A 43 -35.83 36.78 1.23
CA GLN A 43 -36.90 36.89 2.22
C GLN A 43 -38.25 36.78 1.50
N LEU A 44 -39.12 35.87 1.96
CA LEU A 44 -40.57 36.03 1.84
C LEU A 44 -41.19 35.83 3.23
N THR A 45 -41.50 36.97 3.85
CA THR A 45 -42.44 37.22 4.94
C THR A 45 -43.87 36.90 4.44
N VAL A 46 -44.80 36.35 5.24
CA VAL A 46 -45.77 37.01 6.16
C VAL A 46 -46.48 35.86 6.92
N GLU A 47 -46.29 35.67 8.23
CA GLU A 47 -46.99 36.20 9.43
C GLU A 47 -48.14 35.27 9.96
N PRO A 48 -48.31 35.07 11.29
CA PRO A 48 -49.05 33.96 11.89
C PRO A 48 -50.41 34.37 12.50
N ALA A 49 -51.16 33.37 12.98
CA ALA A 49 -52.24 33.57 13.95
C ALA A 49 -52.13 32.55 15.09
N ASN A 50 -52.07 33.06 16.31
CA ASN A 50 -51.96 32.35 17.58
C ASN A 50 -53.37 32.19 18.17
N ALA A 51 -53.71 31.04 18.79
CA ALA A 51 -54.50 30.93 20.04
C ALA A 51 -55.04 29.51 20.33
N SER A 52 -54.53 28.93 21.42
CA SER A 52 -55.20 28.40 22.62
C SER A 52 -56.35 27.36 22.57
N ALA A 53 -56.19 26.39 23.50
CA ALA A 53 -57.19 25.65 24.31
C ALA A 53 -57.69 24.27 23.81
N GLU A 54 -57.30 23.22 24.55
CA GLU A 54 -58.11 22.02 24.86
C GLU A 54 -59.35 22.41 25.71
N PRO A 55 -60.46 21.64 25.78
CA PRO A 55 -60.49 20.16 25.93
C PRO A 55 -61.61 19.37 25.18
N ASN A 56 -61.42 18.04 25.17
CA ASN A 56 -62.31 16.89 24.83
C ASN A 56 -63.80 17.01 25.27
N PRO A 57 -64.80 16.27 24.69
CA PRO A 57 -64.80 14.79 24.68
C PRO A 57 -65.57 13.99 23.58
N SER A 58 -65.26 12.69 23.55
CA SER A 58 -66.09 11.50 23.23
C SER A 58 -66.83 11.35 21.88
N GLY A 59 -66.55 10.25 21.17
CA GLY A 59 -67.37 9.72 20.08
C GLY A 59 -66.73 8.54 19.35
N SER A 60 -67.20 7.33 19.65
CA SER A 60 -66.84 6.07 18.99
C SER A 60 -67.17 6.04 17.49
N ASP A 61 -66.31 5.39 16.70
CA ASP A 61 -66.61 4.29 15.77
C ASP A 61 -65.64 4.29 14.57
N ALA A 62 -64.82 3.23 14.52
CA ALA A 62 -63.91 2.94 13.41
C ALA A 62 -64.63 2.14 12.31
N PRO A 63 -64.23 2.32 11.05
CA PRO A 63 -64.09 1.20 10.13
C PRO A 63 -62.62 1.01 9.75
N SER A 64 -62.12 -0.21 9.96
CA SER A 64 -60.72 -0.61 9.72
C SER A 64 -60.31 -0.43 8.25
N LYS A 65 -59.33 0.44 8.01
CA LYS A 65 -58.63 0.58 6.73
C LYS A 65 -57.73 -0.64 6.50
N PRO A 66 -57.72 -1.28 5.31
CA PRO A 66 -56.77 -2.35 5.01
C PRO A 66 -55.33 -1.83 5.11
N PRO A 67 -54.36 -2.63 5.56
CA PRO A 67 -52.98 -2.18 5.71
C PRO A 67 -52.43 -1.77 4.34
N SER A 68 -52.04 -0.50 4.23
CA SER A 68 -51.28 0.02 3.10
C SER A 68 -49.95 -0.76 3.02
N PRO A 69 -49.51 -1.23 1.83
CA PRO A 69 -48.20 -1.86 1.72
C PRO A 69 -47.15 -0.83 2.12
N THR A 70 -46.51 -1.04 3.26
CA THR A 70 -45.33 -0.29 3.66
C THR A 70 -44.26 -0.57 2.61
N PRO A 71 -43.70 0.44 1.90
CA PRO A 71 -42.57 0.20 1.05
C PRO A 71 -41.43 -0.30 1.95
N SER A 72 -41.03 -1.57 1.79
CA SER A 72 -39.84 -2.11 2.42
C SER A 72 -38.64 -1.34 1.89
N THR A 73 -38.20 -0.34 2.64
CA THR A 73 -36.93 0.36 2.44
C THR A 73 -35.77 -0.43 3.03
N THR A 74 -35.83 -1.76 3.02
CA THR A 74 -34.65 -2.57 3.33
C THR A 74 -33.68 -2.33 2.17
N PRO A 75 -32.55 -1.61 2.37
CA PRO A 75 -31.56 -1.52 1.33
C PRO A 75 -31.12 -2.95 1.05
N SER A 76 -31.31 -3.41 -0.19
CA SER A 76 -30.77 -4.69 -0.62
C SER A 76 -29.26 -4.56 -0.48
N ALA A 77 -28.70 -5.17 0.56
CA ALA A 77 -27.25 -5.18 0.77
C ALA A 77 -26.65 -5.86 -0.47
N THR A 78 -26.01 -5.08 -1.33
CA THR A 78 -25.29 -5.64 -2.47
C THR A 78 -24.23 -6.58 -1.91
N ALA A 79 -24.33 -7.86 -2.24
CA ALA A 79 -23.34 -8.84 -1.84
C ALA A 79 -21.99 -8.42 -2.42
N TRP A 80 -20.96 -8.33 -1.56
CA TRP A 80 -19.60 -8.02 -2.02
C TRP A 80 -19.13 -9.08 -3.01
N THR A 81 -18.50 -8.61 -4.09
CA THR A 81 -17.89 -9.47 -5.11
C THR A 81 -16.40 -9.17 -5.15
N ALA A 82 -15.58 -10.24 -5.16
CA ALA A 82 -14.14 -10.08 -5.24
C ALA A 82 -13.74 -9.41 -6.57
N PRO A 83 -12.78 -8.47 -6.55
CA PRO A 83 -12.29 -7.85 -7.78
C PRO A 83 -11.54 -8.87 -8.65
N ASN A 84 -11.55 -8.65 -9.96
CA ASN A 84 -10.80 -9.48 -10.90
C ASN A 84 -9.38 -8.91 -11.05
N VAL A 85 -8.48 -9.33 -10.17
CA VAL A 85 -7.10 -8.84 -10.13
C VAL A 85 -6.15 -9.73 -10.90
N THR A 86 -5.22 -9.11 -11.62
CA THR A 86 -4.02 -9.78 -12.13
C THR A 86 -2.76 -9.08 -11.67
N ILE A 87 -1.72 -9.86 -11.41
CA ILE A 87 -0.40 -9.37 -10.98
C ILE A 87 0.65 -9.96 -11.91
N SER A 88 1.48 -9.09 -12.46
CA SER A 88 2.63 -9.44 -13.30
C SER A 88 3.86 -8.71 -12.81
N ASN A 89 5.04 -9.33 -12.92
CA ASN A 89 6.30 -8.66 -12.74
C ASN A 89 7.02 -8.57 -14.10
N ASP A 90 7.55 -7.39 -14.43
CA ASP A 90 8.40 -7.22 -15.60
C ASP A 90 9.80 -7.75 -15.29
N THR A 91 10.03 -9.01 -15.62
CA THR A 91 11.25 -9.78 -15.31
C THR A 91 12.44 -9.40 -16.21
N THR A 92 12.63 -8.12 -16.54
CA THR A 92 13.76 -7.70 -17.37
C THR A 92 15.08 -8.00 -16.66
N GLY A 93 15.69 -9.13 -17.02
CA GLY A 93 17.03 -9.54 -16.60
C GLY A 93 17.12 -10.02 -15.16
N THR A 94 16.73 -9.19 -14.18
CA THR A 94 17.20 -9.28 -12.78
C THR A 94 16.37 -10.14 -11.83
N TRP A 95 15.14 -10.48 -12.23
CA TRP A 95 14.21 -11.24 -11.41
C TRP A 95 13.70 -12.43 -12.20
N HIS A 96 13.81 -13.61 -11.61
CA HIS A 96 13.44 -14.86 -12.26
C HIS A 96 12.31 -15.52 -11.48
N ARG A 97 11.18 -15.72 -12.16
CA ARG A 97 10.02 -16.38 -11.55
C ARG A 97 10.37 -17.79 -11.08
N GLN A 98 9.95 -18.12 -9.87
CA GLN A 98 10.10 -19.42 -9.22
C GLN A 98 8.73 -19.95 -8.82
N ASP A 99 8.28 -21.02 -9.46
CA ASP A 99 6.97 -21.61 -9.18
C ASP A 99 7.04 -22.77 -8.16
N ASP A 100 8.23 -23.25 -7.80
CA ASP A 100 8.46 -24.43 -6.95
C ASP A 100 8.70 -24.10 -5.46
N ILE A 101 9.14 -22.88 -5.14
CA ILE A 101 9.44 -22.45 -3.76
C ILE A 101 8.16 -22.34 -2.91
N LEU A 102 7.04 -21.97 -3.55
CA LEU A 102 5.75 -21.85 -2.88
C LEU A 102 5.06 -23.21 -2.85
N LYS A 103 4.55 -23.60 -1.67
CA LYS A 103 3.82 -24.88 -1.49
C LYS A 103 2.74 -25.10 -2.55
N LYS A 104 2.11 -24.01 -2.99
CA LYS A 104 1.15 -23.92 -4.09
C LYS A 104 1.17 -22.46 -4.60
N PRO A 105 1.83 -22.13 -5.72
CA PRO A 105 1.51 -20.88 -6.40
C PRO A 105 0.01 -20.89 -6.71
N VAL A 106 -0.69 -19.85 -6.30
CA VAL A 106 -2.12 -19.67 -6.59
C VAL A 106 -2.23 -18.49 -7.54
N ALA A 107 -3.04 -18.62 -8.59
CA ALA A 107 -3.27 -17.57 -9.57
C ALA A 107 -4.78 -17.41 -9.82
N THR A 108 -5.58 -17.39 -8.75
CA THR A 108 -7.00 -17.04 -8.84
C THR A 108 -7.16 -15.54 -8.60
N SER A 109 -8.23 -14.95 -9.13
CA SER A 109 -8.52 -13.52 -8.93
C SER A 109 -8.71 -13.13 -7.46
N SER A 110 -8.95 -14.10 -6.57
CA SER A 110 -9.13 -13.88 -5.12
C SER A 110 -7.90 -14.25 -4.28
N LYS A 111 -6.93 -14.99 -4.83
CA LYS A 111 -5.70 -15.33 -4.13
C LYS A 111 -4.56 -15.53 -5.12
N ILE A 112 -3.54 -14.69 -5.00
CA ILE A 112 -2.34 -14.77 -5.84
C ILE A 112 -1.12 -14.98 -4.95
N SER A 113 -0.24 -15.90 -5.34
CA SER A 113 1.05 -16.10 -4.69
C SER A 113 2.10 -16.38 -5.74
N GLN A 114 3.11 -15.52 -5.82
CA GLN A 114 4.20 -15.59 -6.80
C GLN A 114 5.54 -15.40 -6.08
N ALA A 115 6.58 -16.10 -6.54
CA ALA A 115 7.94 -15.95 -6.01
C ALA A 115 8.93 -15.68 -7.15
N TYR A 116 9.98 -14.92 -6.85
CA TYR A 116 11.01 -14.52 -7.78
C TYR A 116 12.38 -14.55 -7.10
N ASN A 117 13.37 -15.16 -7.75
CA ASN A 117 14.76 -15.07 -7.31
C ASN A 117 15.45 -13.89 -7.98
N PHE A 118 16.30 -13.21 -7.21
CA PHE A 118 17.25 -12.26 -7.76
C PHE A 118 18.40 -13.00 -8.48
N ASP A 119 18.97 -12.43 -9.54
CA ASP A 119 20.00 -13.09 -10.39
C ASP A 119 21.18 -13.67 -9.62
N THR A 120 21.62 -13.02 -8.53
CA THR A 120 22.74 -13.53 -7.71
C THR A 120 22.34 -14.71 -6.85
N GLY A 121 21.06 -15.06 -6.77
CA GLY A 121 20.50 -16.15 -5.97
C GLY A 121 20.38 -15.85 -4.48
N GLU A 122 20.73 -14.65 -4.05
CA GLU A 122 20.90 -14.28 -2.63
C GLU A 122 19.63 -13.73 -1.98
N CYS A 123 18.62 -13.41 -2.80
CA CYS A 123 17.33 -12.90 -2.33
C CYS A 123 16.15 -13.53 -3.05
N LEU A 124 15.09 -13.76 -2.28
CA LEU A 124 13.80 -14.27 -2.70
C LEU A 124 12.73 -13.18 -2.49
N ALA A 125 12.11 -12.74 -3.58
CA ALA A 125 10.95 -11.86 -3.51
C ALA A 125 9.66 -12.68 -3.59
N ILE A 126 8.68 -12.38 -2.72
CA ILE A 126 7.42 -13.12 -2.64
C ILE A 126 6.26 -12.14 -2.64
N ILE A 127 5.31 -12.32 -3.56
CA ILE A 127 4.09 -11.53 -3.65
C ILE A 127 2.91 -12.36 -3.15
N PHE A 128 2.17 -11.81 -2.20
CA PHE A 128 0.89 -12.32 -1.73
C PHE A 128 -0.22 -11.31 -1.99
N TYR A 129 -1.29 -11.78 -2.60
CA TYR A 129 -2.52 -11.03 -2.71
C TYR A 129 -3.70 -11.89 -2.26
N GLU A 130 -4.63 -11.26 -1.55
CA GLU A 130 -5.86 -11.89 -1.09
C GLU A 130 -7.03 -10.92 -1.25
N ALA A 131 -8.14 -11.43 -1.77
CA ALA A 131 -9.45 -10.79 -1.72
C ALA A 131 -10.36 -11.55 -0.75
N ASN A 132 -10.90 -10.85 0.24
CA ASN A 132 -11.74 -11.44 1.27
C ASN A 132 -12.85 -10.48 1.72
N GLN A 133 -14.05 -11.03 1.91
CA GLN A 133 -15.18 -10.25 2.43
C GLN A 133 -14.91 -9.70 3.83
N SER A 134 -14.08 -10.37 4.64
CA SER A 134 -13.68 -9.85 5.96
C SER A 134 -12.95 -8.52 5.83
N ILE A 135 -12.04 -8.39 4.86
CA ILE A 135 -11.32 -7.15 4.54
C ILE A 135 -12.33 -6.09 4.07
N TYR A 136 -13.32 -6.48 3.24
CA TYR A 136 -14.37 -5.55 2.82
C TYR A 136 -15.19 -5.01 3.99
N ASN A 137 -15.45 -5.84 4.99
CA ASN A 137 -16.17 -5.46 6.20
C ASN A 137 -15.34 -4.53 7.11
N GLU A 138 -14.01 -4.48 6.95
CA GLU A 138 -13.13 -3.55 7.66
C GLU A 138 -13.19 -2.12 7.13
N ARG A 139 -13.87 -1.84 6.01
CA ARG A 139 -13.92 -0.50 5.38
C ARG A 139 -14.36 0.65 6.29
N ASN A 140 -15.10 0.35 7.36
CA ASN A 140 -15.56 1.33 8.34
C ASN A 140 -14.67 1.41 9.60
N ARG A 141 -13.51 0.74 9.62
CA ARG A 141 -12.60 0.66 10.78
C ARG A 141 -11.29 1.41 10.51
N GLY A 142 -11.28 2.72 10.76
CA GLY A 142 -10.05 3.51 10.88
C GLY A 142 -9.34 3.90 9.57
N GLY A 143 -9.83 3.42 8.42
CA GLY A 143 -9.26 3.77 7.12
C GLY A 143 -8.08 2.88 6.72
N ASP A 144 -7.76 2.93 5.43
CA ASP A 144 -6.71 2.09 4.83
C ASP A 144 -5.32 2.53 5.29
N ASN A 145 -5.14 3.83 5.58
CA ASN A 145 -3.89 4.38 6.07
C ASN A 145 -3.50 3.82 7.46
N VAL A 146 -4.42 3.90 8.42
CA VAL A 146 -4.20 3.38 9.78
C VAL A 146 -4.05 1.86 9.76
N THR A 147 -4.86 1.18 8.95
CA THR A 147 -4.82 -0.28 8.90
C THR A 147 -3.53 -0.78 8.25
N SER A 148 -3.09 -0.18 7.14
CA SER A 148 -1.88 -0.61 6.43
C SER A 148 -0.61 -0.34 7.26
N SER A 149 -0.50 0.85 7.88
CA SER A 149 0.64 1.19 8.74
C SER A 149 0.74 0.33 10.01
N ALA A 150 -0.39 -0.15 10.54
CA ALA A 150 -0.40 -1.07 11.66
C ALA A 150 -0.07 -2.52 11.21
N LYS A 151 -0.71 -3.02 10.15
CA LYS A 151 -0.55 -4.42 9.70
C LYS A 151 0.84 -4.74 9.18
N ILE A 152 1.52 -3.79 8.54
CA ILE A 152 2.88 -4.02 8.03
C ILE A 152 3.90 -4.37 9.13
N GLN A 153 3.66 -3.92 10.36
CA GLN A 153 4.53 -4.20 11.50
C GLN A 153 4.15 -5.50 12.24
N GLN A 154 3.05 -6.16 11.85
CA GLN A 154 2.59 -7.37 12.53
C GLN A 154 3.40 -8.58 12.11
N THR A 155 3.84 -9.35 13.10
CA THR A 155 4.52 -10.63 12.89
C THR A 155 3.60 -11.64 12.18
N MET A 156 4.12 -12.30 11.15
CA MET A 156 3.41 -13.40 10.49
C MET A 156 3.70 -14.74 11.18
N SER A 157 2.81 -15.70 11.01
CA SER A 157 2.91 -17.03 11.64
C SER A 157 4.15 -17.83 11.22
N ASN A 158 4.69 -17.59 10.03
CA ASN A 158 5.91 -18.24 9.52
C ASN A 158 7.19 -17.43 9.81
N HIS A 159 7.09 -16.24 10.41
CA HIS A 159 8.22 -15.36 10.72
C HIS A 159 8.37 -15.24 12.24
N SER A 160 9.18 -16.10 12.84
CA SER A 160 9.52 -15.98 14.26
C SER A 160 10.63 -14.94 14.48
N SER A 161 10.77 -14.42 15.70
CA SER A 161 11.78 -13.39 16.03
C SER A 161 11.75 -12.16 15.11
N PHE A 162 10.56 -11.79 14.63
CA PHE A 162 10.37 -10.67 13.70
C PHE A 162 10.68 -9.34 14.39
N VAL A 163 11.63 -8.59 13.82
CA VAL A 163 12.05 -7.27 14.30
C VAL A 163 12.00 -6.29 13.14
N VAL A 164 11.30 -5.17 13.33
CA VAL A 164 11.30 -4.04 12.38
C VAL A 164 12.61 -3.26 12.56
N THR A 165 13.35 -3.06 11.48
CA THR A 165 14.65 -2.36 11.48
C THR A 165 14.56 -0.95 10.88
N SER A 166 13.52 -0.67 10.09
CA SER A 166 13.21 0.66 9.56
C SER A 166 11.73 0.80 9.20
N GLY A 167 11.24 2.04 9.07
CA GLY A 167 9.83 2.33 8.78
C GLY A 167 8.91 2.23 10.00
N PRO A 168 7.57 2.16 9.81
CA PRO A 168 6.87 2.13 8.53
C PRO A 168 6.94 3.47 7.78
N THR A 169 7.31 3.42 6.51
CA THR A 169 7.40 4.60 5.64
C THR A 169 6.40 4.47 4.48
N PRO A 170 5.66 5.53 4.12
CA PRO A 170 4.81 5.51 2.93
C PRO A 170 5.65 5.34 1.65
N VAL A 171 5.18 4.53 0.71
CA VAL A 171 5.82 4.32 -0.58
C VAL A 171 4.78 4.21 -1.70
N GLU A 172 5.09 4.78 -2.87
CA GLU A 172 4.24 4.80 -4.06
C GLU A 172 5.00 4.25 -5.27
N ALA A 173 5.42 2.99 -5.19
CA ALA A 173 6.31 2.38 -6.18
C ALA A 173 5.64 1.39 -7.13
N ILE A 174 4.53 0.76 -6.74
CA ILE A 174 3.92 -0.35 -7.49
C ILE A 174 2.93 0.21 -8.53
N PRO A 175 3.14 0.04 -9.85
CA PRO A 175 2.21 0.56 -10.84
C PRO A 175 0.84 -0.13 -10.79
N ASP A 176 -0.23 0.67 -10.81
CA ASP A 176 -1.62 0.19 -10.91
C ASP A 176 -2.37 0.81 -12.11
N ASN A 177 -3.70 0.62 -12.17
CA ASN A 177 -4.53 1.20 -13.23
C ASN A 177 -4.62 2.74 -13.17
N SER A 178 -4.32 3.34 -12.03
CA SER A 178 -4.50 4.77 -11.72
C SER A 178 -3.19 5.55 -11.58
N GLY A 179 -2.04 4.87 -11.67
CA GLY A 179 -0.71 5.46 -11.55
C GLY A 179 0.17 4.53 -10.74
N THR A 180 0.30 4.83 -9.45
CA THR A 180 1.02 4.02 -8.47
C THR A 180 0.10 3.68 -7.28
N LEU A 181 0.26 2.46 -6.76
CA LEU A 181 -0.43 1.97 -5.59
C LEU A 181 0.33 2.47 -4.34
N PRO A 182 -0.27 3.38 -3.55
CA PRO A 182 0.32 3.78 -2.28
C PRO A 182 0.23 2.63 -1.29
N GLY A 183 1.27 2.47 -0.47
CA GLY A 183 1.29 1.54 0.64
C GLY A 183 2.35 1.94 1.65
N TYR A 184 2.72 1.00 2.51
CA TYR A 184 3.80 1.16 3.46
C TYR A 184 4.92 0.17 3.17
N GLU A 185 6.14 0.54 3.55
CA GLU A 185 7.27 -0.37 3.60
C GLU A 185 8.00 -0.32 4.95
N ILE A 186 8.68 -1.41 5.26
CA ILE A 186 9.60 -1.55 6.39
C ILE A 186 10.83 -2.35 5.96
N GLY A 187 11.96 -2.13 6.64
CA GLY A 187 13.02 -3.12 6.76
C GLY A 187 12.74 -4.04 7.95
N TYR A 188 13.13 -5.31 7.87
CA TYR A 188 12.97 -6.26 8.97
C TYR A 188 14.05 -7.33 9.02
N THR A 189 14.13 -8.02 10.15
CA THR A 189 14.78 -9.33 10.30
C THR A 189 13.81 -10.34 10.89
N ALA A 190 13.98 -11.61 10.57
CA ALA A 190 13.17 -12.70 11.12
C ALA A 190 13.87 -14.05 10.96
N ASN A 191 13.37 -15.06 11.68
CA ASN A 191 13.61 -16.46 11.36
C ASN A 191 12.38 -17.03 10.65
N VAL A 192 12.53 -17.38 9.37
CA VAL A 192 11.45 -17.80 8.48
C VAL A 192 11.39 -19.32 8.42
N LYS A 193 10.17 -19.86 8.58
CA LYS A 193 9.87 -21.27 8.32
C LYS A 193 9.19 -21.42 6.97
N TYR A 194 9.91 -22.02 6.02
CA TYR A 194 9.40 -22.27 4.68
C TYR A 194 8.49 -23.50 4.61
N ALA A 195 7.68 -23.56 3.56
CA ALA A 195 6.75 -24.67 3.34
C ALA A 195 7.44 -26.02 3.12
N SER A 196 8.68 -26.01 2.63
CA SER A 196 9.57 -27.17 2.53
C SER A 196 9.92 -27.77 3.90
N GLY A 197 9.71 -27.03 4.98
CA GLY A 197 10.11 -27.37 6.33
C GLY A 197 11.47 -26.81 6.73
N SER A 198 12.23 -26.18 5.81
CA SER A 198 13.47 -25.49 6.15
C SER A 198 13.18 -24.23 6.97
N THR A 199 14.15 -23.85 7.81
CA THR A 199 14.14 -22.62 8.58
C THR A 199 15.43 -21.85 8.35
N GLY A 200 15.37 -20.53 8.25
CA GLY A 200 16.55 -19.69 8.07
C GLY A 200 16.33 -18.28 8.61
N ASP A 201 17.41 -17.67 9.07
CA ASP A 201 17.41 -16.24 9.41
C ASP A 201 17.45 -15.42 8.13
N VAL A 202 16.66 -14.35 8.07
CA VAL A 202 16.58 -13.45 6.93
C VAL A 202 16.70 -12.00 7.38
N ALA A 203 17.26 -11.18 6.51
CA ALA A 203 17.08 -9.73 6.54
C ALA A 203 16.34 -9.34 5.26
N GLY A 204 15.46 -8.34 5.33
CA GLY A 204 14.57 -8.09 4.22
C GLY A 204 13.80 -6.79 4.26
N TYR A 205 12.98 -6.61 3.23
CA TYR A 205 12.00 -5.54 3.13
C TYR A 205 10.61 -6.13 2.99
N ARG A 206 9.61 -5.42 3.52
CA ARG A 206 8.20 -5.77 3.37
C ARG A 206 7.44 -4.58 2.86
N PHE A 207 6.55 -4.78 1.90
CA PHE A 207 5.51 -3.84 1.49
C PHE A 207 4.15 -4.37 1.91
N PHE A 208 3.25 -3.48 2.33
CA PHE A 208 1.87 -3.84 2.61
C PHE A 208 0.90 -2.72 2.22
N ARG A 209 -0.22 -3.13 1.60
CA ARG A 209 -1.37 -2.28 1.29
C ARG A 209 -2.67 -3.04 1.44
N GLN A 210 -3.56 -2.54 2.30
CA GLN A 210 -4.95 -3.00 2.39
C GLN A 210 -5.88 -2.01 1.71
N ILE A 211 -6.72 -2.42 0.76
CA ILE A 211 -7.78 -1.61 0.14
C ILE A 211 -9.14 -2.12 0.62
N SER A 212 -9.64 -1.57 1.72
CA SER A 212 -10.82 -2.11 2.40
C SER A 212 -12.08 -1.96 1.57
N ASN A 213 -12.23 -0.89 0.78
CA ASN A 213 -13.41 -0.71 -0.09
C ASN A 213 -13.53 -1.76 -1.20
N GLN A 214 -12.43 -2.40 -1.57
CA GLN A 214 -12.41 -3.51 -2.54
C GLN A 214 -12.25 -4.87 -1.86
N GLY A 215 -11.99 -4.90 -0.55
CA GLY A 215 -11.82 -6.13 0.22
C GLY A 215 -10.54 -6.87 -0.13
N VAL A 216 -9.43 -6.16 -0.34
CA VAL A 216 -8.15 -6.79 -0.75
C VAL A 216 -6.96 -6.35 0.07
N THR A 217 -5.94 -7.21 0.09
CA THR A 217 -4.59 -6.88 0.57
C THR A 217 -3.56 -7.29 -0.47
N LEU A 218 -2.53 -6.45 -0.64
CA LEU A 218 -1.30 -6.76 -1.33
C LEU A 218 -0.14 -6.70 -0.33
N GLU A 219 0.67 -7.74 -0.33
CA GLU A 219 1.81 -7.88 0.55
C GLU A 219 2.98 -8.45 -0.24
N ILE A 220 4.16 -7.85 -0.08
CA ILE A 220 5.37 -8.26 -0.79
C ILE A 220 6.51 -8.36 0.20
N PHE A 221 7.26 -9.45 0.11
CA PHE A 221 8.49 -9.67 0.86
C PHE A 221 9.69 -9.66 -0.08
N LEU A 222 10.81 -9.15 0.42
CA LEU A 222 12.13 -9.48 -0.07
C LEU A 222 12.90 -10.10 1.08
N GLU A 223 13.27 -11.37 0.95
CA GLU A 223 14.01 -12.14 1.96
C GLU A 223 15.40 -12.45 1.43
N CYS A 224 16.45 -11.99 2.10
CA CYS A 224 17.84 -12.24 1.74
C CYS A 224 18.59 -12.91 2.91
N GLU A 225 19.76 -13.50 2.60
CA GLU A 225 20.73 -13.87 3.64
C GLU A 225 21.08 -12.63 4.49
N PRO A 226 21.20 -12.72 5.83
CA PRO A 226 21.31 -11.55 6.70
C PRO A 226 22.50 -10.62 6.40
N ASP A 227 23.61 -11.17 5.90
CA ASP A 227 24.83 -10.44 5.52
C ASP A 227 24.83 -9.96 4.05
N LYS A 228 23.76 -10.28 3.30
CA LYS A 228 23.60 -10.00 1.87
C LYS A 228 22.29 -9.32 1.54
N LEU A 229 21.77 -8.52 2.47
CA LEU A 229 20.59 -7.72 2.23
C LEU A 229 20.78 -6.85 0.98
N ALA A 230 19.89 -7.01 0.00
CA ALA A 230 19.87 -6.17 -1.19
C ALA A 230 19.69 -4.68 -0.83
N SER A 231 20.14 -3.80 -1.71
CA SER A 231 19.95 -2.36 -1.51
C SER A 231 18.48 -1.96 -1.55
N SER A 232 18.14 -0.82 -0.94
CA SER A 232 16.80 -0.22 -1.06
C SER A 232 16.43 0.04 -2.52
N ASP A 233 17.40 0.41 -3.37
CA ASP A 233 17.16 0.64 -4.79
C ASP A 233 16.74 -0.65 -5.51
N THR A 234 17.37 -1.78 -5.17
CA THR A 234 17.00 -3.10 -5.69
C THR A 234 15.58 -3.50 -5.25
N TRP A 235 15.23 -3.21 -4.00
CA TRP A 235 13.88 -3.41 -3.48
C TRP A 235 12.84 -2.57 -4.24
N HIS A 236 13.10 -1.27 -4.43
CA HIS A 236 12.20 -0.38 -5.17
C HIS A 236 12.15 -0.71 -6.68
N GLN A 237 13.21 -1.26 -7.25
CA GLN A 237 13.20 -1.83 -8.60
C GLN A 237 12.23 -3.03 -8.70
N PHE A 238 12.21 -3.90 -7.69
CA PHE A 238 11.24 -5.01 -7.65
C PHE A 238 9.79 -4.50 -7.50
N LEU A 239 9.56 -3.51 -6.64
CA LEU A 239 8.23 -2.92 -6.48
C LEU A 239 7.76 -2.26 -7.79
N SER A 240 8.62 -1.47 -8.44
CA SER A 240 8.28 -0.76 -9.68
C SER A 240 8.12 -1.66 -10.90
N SER A 241 8.73 -2.84 -10.91
CA SER A 241 8.50 -3.87 -11.93
C SER A 241 7.23 -4.69 -11.68
N THR A 242 6.63 -4.61 -10.49
CA THR A 242 5.39 -5.32 -10.15
C THR A 242 4.17 -4.51 -10.54
N ARG A 243 3.46 -4.94 -11.60
CA ARG A 243 2.22 -4.31 -12.06
C ARG A 243 1.00 -5.03 -11.51
N VAL A 244 0.08 -4.27 -10.94
CA VAL A 244 -1.21 -4.76 -10.45
C VAL A 244 -2.32 -4.18 -11.33
N THR A 245 -3.26 -5.01 -11.76
CA THR A 245 -4.42 -4.54 -12.54
C THR A 245 -5.72 -5.09 -11.97
N GLY A 246 -6.82 -4.36 -12.17
CA GLY A 246 -8.14 -4.70 -11.64
C GLY A 246 -8.44 -4.09 -10.27
N LEU A 247 -7.64 -3.11 -9.83
CA LEU A 247 -7.83 -2.37 -8.59
C LEU A 247 -7.93 -0.86 -8.85
N ASP A 248 -8.86 -0.19 -8.17
CA ASP A 248 -8.92 1.27 -7.97
C ASP A 248 -8.55 1.60 -6.52
N ALA A 249 -7.24 1.66 -6.22
CA ALA A 249 -6.78 1.74 -4.84
C ALA A 249 -7.00 3.11 -4.20
N LYS A 250 -6.88 4.18 -5.00
CA LYS A 250 -6.86 5.58 -4.56
C LYS A 250 -5.81 5.85 -3.47
N ALA A 251 -5.72 7.11 -3.05
CA ALA A 251 -4.94 7.50 -1.89
C ALA A 251 -5.38 6.71 -0.64
N MET A 252 -4.44 6.45 0.27
CA MET A 252 -4.75 5.84 1.56
C MET A 252 -5.52 6.87 2.40
N GLY A 253 -6.83 6.66 2.53
CA GLY A 253 -7.72 7.48 3.37
C GLY A 253 -7.61 7.18 4.85
#